data_AF-A0A7C9MS51-F1
#
_entry.id   AF-A0A7C9MS51-F1
#
_cell.length_a   1.000
_cell.length_b   1.000
_cell.length_c   1.000
_cell.angle_alpha   90.00
_cell.angle_beta   90.00
_cell.angle_gamma   90.00
#
_symmetry.space_group_name_H-M   'P 1'
#
loop_
_entity.id
_entity.type
_entity.pdbx_description
1 polymer ?
#
loop_
_entity_poly.entity_id
_entity_poly.type
_entity_poly.pdbx_seq_one_letter_code
_entity_poly.pdbx_strand_id
1 'polypeptide(L)'
;MKKCANCGHLNPDSAKFCQKCGTPLTSNPHSDSRSNNDQNNVKVVRKHHGCLWLVLIMIILLLVSGLGYWLYDTGRINIGGMNAESRSSRHDSEASSLKKENERLKKTKDRL
;
A
#
# COMPACT_ATOMS: atom_id res chain seq x y z
N MET A 1 -18.17 -34.68 -26.24
CA MET A 1 -17.49 -33.98 -25.14
C MET A 1 -16.03 -34.40 -25.13
N LYS A 2 -15.10 -33.48 -24.87
CA LYS A 2 -13.64 -33.72 -24.90
C LYS A 2 -13.05 -33.67 -23.49
N LYS A 3 -12.41 -34.76 -23.07
CA LYS A 3 -11.66 -34.79 -21.81
C LYS A 3 -10.29 -34.13 -22.01
N CYS A 4 -9.95 -33.18 -21.15
CA CYS A 4 -8.63 -32.56 -21.15
C CYS A 4 -7.58 -33.60 -20.75
N ALA A 5 -6.56 -33.80 -21.59
CA ALA A 5 -5.44 -34.70 -21.28
C ALA A 5 -4.56 -34.20 -20.11
N ASN A 6 -4.56 -32.90 -19.84
CA ASN A 6 -3.75 -32.30 -18.78
C ASN A 6 -4.42 -32.39 -17.39
N CYS A 7 -5.70 -31.98 -17.28
CA CYS A 7 -6.38 -31.90 -15.98
C CYS A 7 -7.59 -32.83 -15.82
N GLY A 8 -7.93 -33.60 -16.86
CA GLY A 8 -9.06 -34.54 -16.84
C GLY A 8 -10.45 -33.91 -16.91
N HIS A 9 -10.57 -32.58 -16.99
CA HIS A 9 -11.87 -31.90 -17.06
C HIS A 9 -12.60 -32.19 -18.38
N LEU A 10 -13.92 -32.39 -18.30
CA LEU A 10 -14.78 -32.62 -19.46
C LEU A 10 -15.20 -31.27 -20.06
N ASN A 11 -14.86 -31.03 -21.31
CA ASN A 11 -15.16 -29.80 -22.03
C ASN A 11 -16.16 -30.07 -23.16
N PRO A 12 -16.95 -29.08 -23.59
CA PRO A 12 -17.80 -29.20 -24.76
C PRO A 12 -16.96 -29.39 -26.04
N ASP A 13 -17.51 -30.03 -27.07
CA ASP A 13 -16.75 -30.36 -28.29
C ASP A 13 -16.27 -29.13 -29.07
N SER A 14 -16.98 -28.01 -28.92
CA SER A 14 -16.64 -26.70 -29.48
C SER A 14 -15.53 -25.96 -28.72
N ALA A 15 -15.15 -26.42 -27.53
CA ALA A 15 -14.08 -25.78 -26.76
C ALA A 15 -12.72 -25.97 -27.43
N LYS A 16 -12.08 -24.86 -27.79
CA LYS A 16 -10.70 -24.84 -28.31
C LYS A 16 -9.66 -25.00 -27.20
N PHE A 17 -10.00 -24.55 -25.99
CA PHE A 17 -9.17 -24.60 -24.79
C PHE A 17 -9.96 -25.17 -23.61
N CYS A 18 -9.27 -25.77 -22.66
CA CYS A 18 -9.90 -26.30 -21.46
C CYS A 18 -10.42 -25.15 -20.58
N GLN A 19 -11.70 -25.19 -20.22
CA GLN A 19 -12.33 -24.16 -19.38
C GLN A 19 -11.80 -24.16 -17.93
N LYS A 20 -11.16 -25.25 -17.49
CA LYS A 20 -10.59 -25.37 -16.14
C LYS A 20 -9.12 -24.97 -16.07
N CYS A 21 -8.28 -25.45 -16.98
CA CYS A 21 -6.83 -25.26 -16.92
C CYS A 21 -6.24 -24.46 -18.09
N GLY A 22 -7.04 -24.11 -19.10
CA GLY A 22 -6.61 -23.34 -20.27
C GLY A 22 -5.80 -24.11 -21.31
N THR A 23 -5.51 -25.40 -21.10
CA THR A 23 -4.76 -26.23 -22.07
C THR A 23 -5.52 -26.34 -23.39
N PRO A 24 -4.88 -26.12 -24.56
CA PRO A 24 -5.52 -26.31 -25.85
C PRO A 24 -6.00 -27.76 -26.00
N LEU A 25 -7.23 -27.93 -26.51
CA LEU A 25 -7.88 -29.24 -26.68
C LEU A 25 -7.75 -29.79 -28.11
N THR A 26 -7.15 -29.02 -29.02
CA THR A 26 -6.93 -29.40 -30.41
C THR A 26 -5.46 -29.71 -30.64
N SER A 27 -5.17 -30.94 -31.03
CA SER A 27 -3.90 -31.35 -31.63
C SER A 27 -3.94 -31.06 -33.13
N ASN A 28 -3.78 -29.80 -33.54
CA ASN A 28 -3.36 -29.50 -34.90
C ASN A 28 -1.93 -28.97 -34.82
N PRO A 29 -0.89 -29.76 -35.18
CA PRO A 29 0.49 -29.31 -35.12
C PRO A 29 0.85 -28.24 -36.17
N HIS A 30 -0.13 -27.67 -36.89
CA HIS A 30 0.10 -26.69 -37.95
C HIS A 30 -1.04 -25.65 -38.07
N SER A 31 -1.14 -24.76 -37.09
CA SER A 31 -1.79 -23.43 -37.15
C SER A 31 -1.72 -22.86 -35.73
N ASP A 32 -0.64 -22.23 -35.31
CA ASP A 32 -0.30 -20.87 -35.71
C ASP A 32 1.21 -20.67 -35.86
N SER A 33 1.67 -20.60 -37.11
CA SER A 33 2.93 -19.94 -37.43
C SER A 33 2.80 -19.25 -38.79
N ARG A 34 2.36 -17.99 -38.72
CA ARG A 34 2.64 -16.84 -39.62
C ARG A 34 1.86 -15.65 -39.04
N SER A 35 2.45 -14.94 -38.08
CA SER A 35 3.23 -13.72 -38.30
C SER A 35 2.45 -12.64 -39.03
N ASN A 36 1.97 -11.64 -38.28
CA ASN A 36 2.07 -10.27 -38.73
C ASN A 36 2.64 -9.41 -37.61
N ASN A 37 3.66 -8.68 -38.01
CA ASN A 37 4.51 -7.78 -37.28
C ASN A 37 3.68 -6.60 -36.76
N ASP A 38 3.29 -6.66 -35.49
CA ASP A 38 2.82 -5.50 -34.75
C ASP A 38 3.36 -5.60 -33.33
N GLN A 39 4.48 -4.90 -33.11
CA GLN A 39 5.14 -4.71 -31.83
C GLN A 39 4.36 -3.75 -30.94
N ASN A 40 3.07 -4.01 -30.69
CA ASN A 40 2.39 -3.38 -29.58
C ASN A 40 2.62 -4.23 -28.33
N ASN A 41 3.68 -3.85 -27.62
CA ASN A 41 4.10 -4.34 -26.31
C ASN A 41 2.93 -4.46 -25.31
N VAL A 42 2.28 -5.62 -25.31
CA VAL A 42 1.55 -6.10 -24.14
C VAL A 42 2.11 -7.46 -23.80
N LYS A 43 3.23 -7.48 -23.05
CA LYS A 43 3.53 -8.65 -22.20
C LYS A 43 2.35 -8.79 -21.23
N VAL A 44 1.38 -9.63 -21.57
CA VAL A 44 0.46 -10.15 -20.56
C VAL A 44 1.27 -11.13 -19.72
N VAL A 45 2.09 -10.58 -18.82
CA VAL A 45 2.73 -11.35 -17.76
C VAL A 45 1.57 -11.86 -16.91
N ARG A 46 1.13 -13.10 -17.15
CA ARG A 46 0.23 -13.81 -16.24
C ARG A 46 1.03 -14.10 -14.97
N LYS A 47 1.19 -13.10 -14.11
CA LYS A 47 1.71 -13.30 -12.76
C LYS A 47 0.63 -14.02 -11.98
N HIS A 48 0.76 -15.34 -11.91
CA HIS A 48 0.06 -16.15 -10.92
C HIS A 48 0.65 -15.86 -9.53
N HIS A 49 0.43 -14.63 -9.03
CA HIS A 49 0.87 -14.14 -7.72
C HIS A 49 -0.31 -13.84 -6.78
N GLY A 50 -1.54 -14.21 -7.17
CA GLY A 50 -2.73 -14.00 -6.35
C GLY A 50 -2.73 -14.79 -5.04
N CYS A 51 -2.23 -16.04 -5.07
CA CYS A 51 -2.19 -16.85 -3.85
C CYS A 51 -1.10 -16.39 -2.87
N LEU A 52 0.10 -16.03 -3.38
CA LEU A 52 1.21 -15.57 -2.55
C LEU A 52 0.89 -14.24 -1.84
N TRP A 53 0.19 -13.33 -2.54
CA TRP A 53 -0.18 -12.03 -1.96
C TRP A 53 -1.28 -12.17 -0.90
N LEU A 54 -2.26 -13.07 -1.09
CA LEU A 54 -3.29 -13.36 -0.08
C LEU A 54 -2.71 -13.98 1.20
N VAL A 55 -1.77 -14.92 1.06
CA VAL A 55 -1.09 -15.54 2.22
C VAL A 55 -0.25 -14.50 2.98
N LEU A 56 0.45 -13.60 2.27
CA LEU A 56 1.21 -12.53 2.90
C LEU A 56 0.30 -11.56 3.68
N ILE A 57 -0.85 -11.17 3.10
CA ILE A 57 -1.82 -10.29 3.77
C ILE A 57 -2.39 -10.96 5.01
N MET A 58 -2.72 -12.25 4.95
CA MET A 58 -3.20 -13.02 6.12
C MET A 58 -2.15 -13.07 7.23
N ILE A 59 -0.87 -13.30 6.89
CA ILE A 59 0.22 -13.29 7.86
C ILE A 59 0.38 -11.91 8.50
N ILE A 60 0.35 -10.83 7.70
CA ILE A 60 0.45 -9.46 8.23
C ILE A 60 -0.71 -9.16 9.17
N LEU A 61 -1.94 -9.54 8.83
CA LEU A 61 -3.10 -9.35 9.72
C LEU A 61 -2.94 -10.15 11.02
N LEU A 62 -2.45 -11.39 10.97
CA LEU A 62 -2.19 -12.18 12.18
C LEU A 62 -1.06 -11.59 13.04
N LEU A 63 -0.04 -11.02 12.42
CA LEU A 63 1.05 -10.34 13.13
C LEU A 63 0.56 -9.03 13.75
N VAL A 64 -0.26 -8.23 13.05
CA VAL A 64 -0.82 -6.97 13.57
C VAL A 64 -1.89 -7.23 14.62
N SER A 65 -2.73 -8.26 14.46
CA SER A 65 -3.67 -8.69 15.49
C SER A 65 -2.94 -9.30 16.68
N GLY A 66 -1.88 -10.09 16.47
CA GLY A 66 -1.07 -10.66 17.55
C GLY A 66 -0.28 -9.61 18.33
N LEU A 67 0.51 -8.77 17.64
CA LEU A 67 1.23 -7.65 18.26
C LEU A 67 0.26 -6.60 18.80
N GLY A 68 -0.80 -6.28 18.07
CA GLY A 68 -1.80 -5.31 18.48
C GLY A 68 -2.57 -5.77 19.72
N TYR A 69 -2.94 -7.05 19.80
CA TYR A 69 -3.58 -7.62 20.99
C TYR A 69 -2.61 -7.73 22.17
N TRP A 70 -1.34 -8.08 21.91
CA TRP A 70 -0.29 -8.07 22.92
C TRP A 70 -0.05 -6.66 23.48
N LEU A 71 0.03 -5.65 22.62
CA LEU A 71 0.12 -4.23 23.00
C LEU A 71 -1.16 -3.68 23.63
N TYR A 72 -2.32 -4.25 23.30
CA TYR A 72 -3.61 -3.87 23.88
C TYR A 72 -3.73 -4.36 25.33
N ASP A 73 -3.25 -5.57 25.61
CA ASP A 73 -3.22 -6.15 26.96
C ASP A 73 -2.11 -5.54 27.82
N THR A 74 -0.90 -5.33 27.27
CA THR A 74 0.12 -4.50 27.91
C THR A 74 -0.20 -3.02 27.70
N GLY A 75 -1.08 -2.44 28.53
CA GLY A 75 -1.41 -1.01 28.55
C GLY A 75 -0.22 -0.08 28.83
N ARG A 76 0.75 -0.03 27.90
CA ARG A 76 2.01 0.72 27.94
C ARG A 76 2.32 1.28 26.54
N ILE A 77 1.32 1.84 25.86
CA ILE A 77 1.60 2.81 24.79
C ILE A 77 1.89 4.15 25.47
N ASN A 78 3.17 4.44 25.71
CA ASN A 78 3.60 5.82 25.90
C ASN A 78 3.68 6.48 24.51
N ILE A 79 2.57 7.04 24.04
CA ILE A 79 2.63 8.16 23.09
C ILE A 79 3.01 9.38 23.94
N GLY A 80 4.28 9.41 24.35
CA GLY A 80 4.89 10.57 24.97
C GLY A 80 5.13 11.62 23.91
N GLY A 81 4.14 12.49 23.72
CA GLY A 81 4.28 13.84 23.17
C GLY A 81 4.92 13.95 21.78
N MET A 82 4.11 13.83 20.73
CA MET A 82 4.32 14.69 19.55
C MET A 82 3.79 16.09 19.89
N ASN A 83 4.41 16.72 20.89
CA ASN A 83 4.12 18.09 21.26
C ASN A 83 5.19 18.94 20.58
N ALA A 84 4.74 19.64 19.55
CA ALA A 84 5.35 20.77 18.87
C ALA A 84 6.54 21.43 19.61
N GLU A 85 7.76 21.07 19.23
CA GLU A 85 8.92 21.96 19.37
C GLU A 85 9.60 22.10 18.02
N SER A 86 8.86 22.70 17.08
CA SER A 86 9.39 23.20 15.81
C SER A 86 8.55 24.40 15.35
N ARG A 87 8.31 25.37 16.25
CA ARG A 87 7.96 26.72 15.83
C ARG A 87 8.28 27.73 16.93
N SER A 88 9.17 28.66 16.58
CA SER A 88 9.24 30.00 17.14
C SER A 88 10.10 30.24 18.39
N SER A 89 11.41 29.99 18.27
CA SER A 89 12.44 30.74 19.01
C SER A 89 12.55 32.23 18.57
N ARG A 90 11.46 32.84 18.08
CA ARG A 90 11.42 34.27 17.65
C ARG A 90 10.31 35.09 18.30
N HIS A 91 9.32 34.50 18.97
CA HIS A 91 8.20 35.29 19.52
C HIS A 91 8.38 35.75 20.98
N ASP A 92 9.29 35.15 21.75
CA ASP A 92 9.55 35.60 23.14
C ASP A 92 10.41 36.87 23.21
N SER A 93 11.19 37.15 22.16
CA SER A 93 12.03 38.34 22.10
C SER A 93 11.21 39.63 21.99
N GLU A 94 10.12 39.62 21.20
CA GLU A 94 9.30 40.81 20.91
C GLU A 94 8.39 41.19 22.09
N ALA A 95 7.83 40.21 22.81
CA ALA A 95 7.07 40.46 24.03
C ALA A 95 7.95 41.07 25.14
N SER A 96 9.23 40.68 25.20
CA SER A 96 10.17 41.19 26.21
C SER A 96 10.64 42.63 25.94
N SER A 97 10.80 43.02 24.68
CA SER A 97 11.19 44.38 24.29
C SER A 97 10.04 45.37 24.47
N LEU A 98 8.82 45.01 24.04
CA LEU A 98 7.63 45.86 24.22
C LEU A 98 7.28 46.09 25.69
N LYS A 99 7.52 45.10 26.56
CA LYS A 99 7.30 45.26 28.00
C LYS A 99 8.32 46.25 28.62
N LYS A 100 9.58 46.17 28.22
CA LYS A 100 10.63 47.10 28.67
C LYS A 100 10.39 48.52 28.16
N GLU A 101 9.90 48.67 26.94
CA GLU A 101 9.58 49.97 26.35
C GLU A 101 8.39 50.64 27.05
N ASN A 102 7.29 49.89 27.28
CA ASN A 102 6.14 50.39 28.03
C ASN A 102 6.51 50.80 29.47
N GLU A 103 7.41 50.07 30.13
CA GLU A 103 7.88 50.43 31.47
C GLU A 103 8.69 51.73 31.47
N ARG A 104 9.52 51.95 30.44
CA ARG A 104 10.28 53.20 30.26
C ARG A 104 9.35 54.39 30.00
N LEU A 105 8.36 54.23 29.11
CA LEU A 105 7.35 55.24 28.83
C LEU A 105 6.58 55.64 30.10
N LYS A 106 6.23 54.66 30.94
CA LYS A 106 5.56 54.93 32.21
C LYS A 106 6.44 55.77 33.16
N LYS A 107 7.72 55.39 33.32
CA LYS A 107 8.68 56.14 34.15
C LYS A 107 8.93 57.56 33.64
N THR A 108 8.89 57.77 32.33
CA THR A 108 9.02 59.12 31.74
C THR A 108 7.77 59.95 31.97
N LYS A 109 6.58 59.35 31.83
CA LYS A 109 5.30 60.02 32.09
C LYS A 109 5.14 60.43 33.56
N ASP A 110 5.66 59.63 34.48
CA ASP A 110 5.63 59.95 35.93
C ASP A 110 6.62 61.06 36.32
N ARG A 111 7.52 61.47 35.42
CA ARG A 111 8.53 62.53 35.64
C ARG A 111 8.20 63.87 34.95
N LEU A 112 7.11 63.92 34.19
CA LEU A 112 6.55 65.11 33.55
C LEU A 112 5.37 65.60 34.39
#